data_AF-A0A7H4MJ39-F1
#
_entry.id   AF-A0A7H4MJ39-F1
#
_cell.length_a   1.000
_cell.length_b   1.000
_cell.length_c   1.000
_cell.angle_alpha   90.00
_cell.angle_beta   90.00
_cell.angle_gamma   90.00
#
_symmetry.space_group_name_H-M   'P 1'
#
loop_
_entity.id
_entity.type
_entity.pdbx_description
1 polymer ?
#
loop_
_entity_poly.entity_id
_entity_poly.type
_entity_poly.pdbx_seq_one_letter_code
_entity_poly.pdbx_strand_id
1 'polypeptide(L)' 'MKVVDDYPWPVVDLRIDWAETDPLAALEQLWLAWEPQMDAYITRALDPRDAPAYGVPGDE' A
#
# COMPACT_ATOMS: atom_id res chain seq x y z
N MET A 1 -10.97 -2.04 -2.24
CA MET A 1 -10.53 -1.68 -3.61
C MET A 1 -9.21 -2.38 -3.83
N LYS A 2 -9.09 -3.09 -4.95
CA LYS A 2 -7.84 -3.76 -5.34
C LYS A 2 -7.22 -3.00 -6.49
N VAL A 3 -5.91 -2.77 -6.40
CA VAL A 3 -5.11 -2.16 -7.46
C VAL A 3 -4.09 -3.18 -7.94
N VAL A 4 -3.94 -3.29 -9.26
CA VAL A 4 -3.02 -4.19 -9.96
C VAL A 4 -2.21 -3.34 -10.92
N ASP A 5 -0.93 -3.64 -11.05
CA ASP A 5 0.02 -2.98 -11.95
C ASP A 5 0.61 -4.01 -12.94
N ASP A 6 1.82 -3.83 -13.46
CA ASP A 6 2.52 -4.77 -14.36
C ASP A 6 2.70 -6.21 -13.79
N TYR A 7 2.34 -6.43 -12.53
CA TYR A 7 2.48 -7.71 -11.84
C TYR A 7 1.14 -8.44 -11.67
N PRO A 8 1.11 -9.78 -11.73
CA PRO A 8 -0.13 -10.56 -11.63
C PRO A 8 -0.74 -10.58 -10.21
N TRP A 9 -0.14 -9.91 -9.23
CA TRP A 9 -0.64 -9.80 -7.86
C TRP A 9 -1.21 -8.41 -7.58
N PRO A 10 -2.21 -8.30 -6.69
CA PRO A 10 -2.66 -6.99 -6.22
C PRO A 10 -1.53 -6.31 -5.44
N VAL A 11 -1.22 -5.07 -5.80
CA VAL A 11 -0.22 -4.26 -5.10
C VAL A 11 -0.75 -3.84 -3.73
N VAL A 12 -2.06 -3.56 -3.64
CA VAL A 12 -2.76 -3.27 -2.39
C VAL A 12 -4.23 -3.69 -2.45
N ASP A 13 -4.79 -4.03 -1.30
CA ASP A 13 -6.22 -4.19 -1.07
C ASP A 13 -6.68 -3.26 0.06
N LEU A 14 -7.21 -2.10 -0.29
CA LEU A 14 -7.68 -1.08 0.66
C LEU A 14 -9.14 -1.31 1.02
N ARG A 15 -9.48 -1.31 2.31
CA ARG A 15 -10.83 -1.58 2.79
C ARG A 15 -11.27 -0.58 3.84
N ILE A 16 -12.53 -0.17 3.73
CA ILE A 16 -13.27 0.52 4.78
C ILE A 16 -14.38 -0.44 5.18
N ASP A 17 -14.13 -1.23 6.22
CA ASP A 17 -15.10 -2.24 6.68
C ASP A 17 -16.25 -1.60 7.47
N TRP A 18 -16.06 -0.38 7.96
CA TRP A 18 -17.08 0.41 8.63
C TRP A 18 -16.82 1.92 8.44
N ALA A 19 -17.86 2.68 8.12
CA ALA A 19 -17.85 4.14 8.18
C ALA A 19 -19.26 4.64 8.51
N GLU A 20 -19.37 5.61 9.43
CA GLU A 20 -20.66 6.20 9.81
C GLU A 20 -21.22 7.12 8.73
N THR A 21 -20.34 7.76 7.96
CA THR A 21 -20.69 8.62 6.82
C THR A 21 -19.65 8.47 5.70
N ASP A 22 -20.12 8.54 4.46
CA ASP A 22 -19.33 8.58 3.22
C ASP A 22 -18.10 7.63 3.17
N PRO A 23 -18.32 6.29 3.16
CA PRO A 23 -17.25 5.30 3.05
C PRO A 23 -16.41 5.44 1.78
N LEU A 24 -16.94 6.07 0.72
CA LEU A 24 -16.21 6.28 -0.52
C LEU A 24 -15.17 7.38 -0.36
N ALA A 25 -15.54 8.53 0.22
CA ALA A 25 -14.59 9.59 0.54
C ALA A 25 -13.50 9.11 1.54
N ALA A 26 -13.87 8.26 2.50
CA ALA A 26 -12.91 7.63 3.40
C ALA A 26 -11.92 6.72 2.65
N LEU A 27 -12.41 5.94 1.69
CA LEU A 27 -11.57 5.08 0.85
C LEU A 27 -10.67 5.88 -0.09
N GLU A 28 -11.13 7.01 -0.63
CA GLU A 28 -10.35 7.93 -1.44
C GLU A 28 -9.20 8.56 -0.63
N GLN A 29 -9.49 9.04 0.58
CA GLN A 29 -8.43 9.57 1.45
C GLN A 29 -7.40 8.49 1.82
N LEU A 30 -7.85 7.26 2.06
CA LEU A 30 -6.97 6.13 2.32
C LEU A 30 -6.07 5.82 1.11
N TRP A 31 -6.61 5.89 -0.11
CA TRP A 31 -5.81 5.76 -1.33
C TRP A 31 -4.77 6.87 -1.46
N LEU A 32 -5.17 8.13 -1.33
CA LEU A 32 -4.26 9.28 -1.46
C LEU A 32 -3.11 9.27 -0.43
N ALA A 33 -3.35 8.72 0.76
CA ALA A 33 -2.31 8.55 1.77
C ALA A 33 -1.32 7.40 1.44
N TRP A 34 -1.81 6.35 0.77
CA TRP A 34 -1.01 5.16 0.48
C TRP A 34 -0.27 5.23 -0.87
N GLU A 35 -0.90 5.76 -1.91
CA GLU A 35 -0.39 5.80 -3.30
C GLU A 35 1.07 6.28 -3.41
N PRO A 36 1.53 7.35 -2.71
CA PRO A 36 2.91 7.82 -2.82
C PRO A 36 3.97 6.81 -2.35
N GLN A 37 3.56 5.77 -1.63
CA GLN A 37 4.42 4.74 -1.05
C GLN A 37 4.43 3.44 -1.89
N MET A 38 3.63 3.38 -2.96
CA MET A 38 3.42 2.19 -3.78
C MET A 38 4.73 1.61 -4.33
N ASP A 39 5.59 2.46 -4.91
CA ASP A 39 6.85 2.05 -5.53
C ASP A 39 7.81 1.40 -4.53
N ALA A 40 7.86 1.90 -3.30
CA ALA A 40 8.68 1.30 -2.24
C ALA A 40 8.16 -0.10 -1.86
N TYR A 41 6.83 -0.30 -1.89
CA TYR A 41 6.22 -1.60 -1.62
C TYR A 41 6.50 -2.61 -2.74
N ILE A 42 6.38 -2.17 -4.00
CA ILE A 42 6.74 -2.97 -5.19
C ILE A 42 8.23 -3.33 -5.14
N THR A 43 9.10 -2.35 -4.89
CA THR A 43 10.55 -2.56 -4.77
C THR A 43 10.86 -3.63 -3.71
N ARG A 44 10.22 -3.57 -2.54
CA ARG A 44 10.42 -4.55 -1.47
C ARG A 44 9.94 -5.95 -1.83
N ALA A 45 8.90 -6.07 -2.66
CA ALA A 45 8.42 -7.37 -3.15
C ALA A 45 9.35 -7.98 -4.21
N LEU A 46 10.06 -7.14 -5.00
CA LEU A 46 10.90 -7.59 -6.11
C LEU A 46 12.39 -7.69 -5.74
N ASP A 47 12.93 -6.69 -5.07
CA ASP A 47 14.30 -6.62 -4.56
C ASP A 47 14.34 -6.01 -3.15
N PRO A 48 14.17 -6.84 -2.10
CA PRO A 48 14.16 -6.37 -0.72
C PRO A 48 15.48 -5.73 -0.26
N ARG A 49 16.58 -5.84 -1.03
CA ARG A 49 17.89 -5.25 -0.67
C ARG A 49 17.96 -3.75 -0.99
N ASP A 50 17.18 -3.30 -1.97
CA ASP A 50 17.11 -1.89 -2.40
C ASP A 50 15.91 -1.16 -1.76
N ALA A 51 15.14 -1.84 -0.91
CA ALA A 51 14.01 -1.25 -0.21
C ALA A 51 14.49 -0.29 0.90
N PRO A 52 13.86 0.90 1.05
CA PRO A 52 14.13 1.78 2.18
C PRO A 52 13.89 1.07 3.51
N ALA A 53 14.85 1.16 4.45
CA ALA A 53 14.69 0.65 5.80
C ALA A 53 13.62 1.47 6.54
N TYR A 54 12.59 0.80 7.06
CA TYR A 54 11.53 1.44 7.85
C TYR A 54 11.81 1.42 9.36
N GLY A 55 13.00 0.99 9.79
CA GLY A 55 13.41 1.01 11.19
C GLY A 55 12.67 -0.01 12.05
N VAL A 56 12.39 -1.19 11.49
CA VAL A 56 11.70 -2.27 12.20
C VAL A 56 12.72 -3.24 12.83
N PRO A 57 12.40 -3.87 13.97
CA PRO A 57 13.28 -4.89 14.57
C PRO A 57 13.55 -6.01 13.56
N GLY A 58 14.81 -6.17 13.15
CA GLY A 58 15.24 -7.07 12.06
C GLY A 58 16.08 -6.41 10.97
N ASP A 59 16.29 -5.09 11.02
CA ASP A 59 17.17 -4.33 10.12
C ASP A 59 18.68 -4.39 10.51
N GLU A 60 19.10 -5.34 11.37
CA GLU A 60 20.51 -5.67 11.72
C GLU A 60 20.95 -7.03 11.15
#